data_AF-A0A8T6UKF7-F1
#
_entry.id   AF-A0A8T6UKF7-F1
#
_cell.length_a   1.000
_cell.length_b   1.000
_cell.length_c   1.000
_cell.angle_alpha   90.00
_cell.angle_beta   90.00
_cell.angle_gamma   90.00
#
_symmetry.space_group_name_H-M   'P 1'
#
loop_
_entity.id
_entity.type
_entity.pdbx_description
1 polymer ?
#
loop_
_entity_poly.entity_id
_entity_poly.type
_entity_poly.pdbx_seq_one_letter_code
_entity_poly.pdbx_strand_id
1 'polypeptide(L)'
;LVFDDFHKASPALVDLMSMLLEILKDRPTPTILLATRYQPSFYDRRYVVVQEVVGELPLEGLDRAAARAMLEGRGLTDDEFERIYRTTQGHPLALELVMGREAGAGRPFKDVMAFVREEVFEALT
;
A
#
# COMPACT_ATOMS: atom_id res chain seq x y z
N LEU A 1 3.98 -18.48 -0.61
CA LEU A 1 2.51 -18.24 -0.75
C LEU A 1 2.24 -16.77 -0.47
N VAL A 2 1.30 -16.14 -1.17
CA VAL A 2 0.98 -14.72 -0.96
C VAL A 2 -0.50 -14.60 -0.65
N PHE A 3 -0.83 -13.89 0.43
CA PHE A 3 -2.21 -13.52 0.78
C PHE A 3 -2.34 -12.02 0.74
N ASP A 4 -3.20 -11.54 -0.14
CA ASP A 4 -3.54 -10.12 -0.23
C ASP A 4 -4.75 -9.79 0.66
N ASP A 5 -4.86 -8.53 1.08
CA ASP A 5 -5.96 -8.04 1.91
C ASP A 5 -6.22 -8.88 3.19
N PHE A 6 -5.18 -9.41 3.83
CA PHE A 6 -5.31 -10.35 4.96
C PHE A 6 -6.10 -9.78 6.16
N HIS A 7 -6.18 -8.46 6.28
CA HIS A 7 -7.06 -7.79 7.24
C HIS A 7 -8.54 -8.20 7.13
N LYS A 8 -8.99 -8.72 5.97
CA LYS A 8 -10.33 -9.26 5.73
C LYS A 8 -10.47 -10.76 6.03
N ALA A 9 -9.41 -11.40 6.55
CA ALA A 9 -9.40 -12.83 6.81
C ALA A 9 -10.52 -13.25 7.77
N SER A 10 -11.11 -14.41 7.51
CA SER A 10 -12.04 -15.03 8.44
C SER A 10 -11.30 -15.52 9.70
N PRO A 11 -11.98 -15.66 10.85
CA PRO A 11 -11.36 -16.21 12.06
C PRO A 11 -10.70 -17.58 11.82
N ALA A 12 -11.33 -18.45 11.03
CA ALA A 12 -10.78 -19.76 10.69
C ALA A 12 -9.44 -19.67 9.91
N LEU A 13 -9.29 -18.67 9.04
CA LEU A 13 -8.04 -18.44 8.34
C LEU A 13 -6.94 -17.90 9.28
N VAL A 14 -7.32 -17.04 10.24
CA VAL A 14 -6.41 -16.55 11.28
C VAL A 14 -5.92 -17.69 12.18
N ASP A 15 -6.81 -18.60 12.57
CA ASP A 15 -6.46 -19.80 13.34
C ASP A 15 -5.51 -20.70 12.55
N LEU A 16 -5.76 -20.90 11.25
CA LEU A 16 -4.86 -21.63 10.36
C LEU A 16 -3.47 -20.97 10.28
N MET A 17 -3.40 -19.64 10.15
CA MET A 17 -2.12 -18.92 10.12
C MET A 17 -1.36 -19.05 11.43
N SER A 18 -2.06 -19.05 12.58
CA SER A 18 -1.46 -19.30 13.90
C SER A 18 -0.76 -20.65 13.94
N MET A 19 -1.43 -21.70 13.44
CA MET A 19 -0.83 -23.04 13.36
C MET A 19 0.34 -23.11 12.38
N LEU A 20 0.21 -22.47 11.21
CA LEU A 20 1.27 -22.46 10.21
C LEU A 20 2.51 -21.73 10.70
N LEU A 21 2.37 -20.63 11.43
CA LEU A 21 3.49 -19.91 12.04
C LEU A 21 4.30 -20.84 12.94
N GLU A 22 3.63 -21.62 13.80
CA GLU A 22 4.30 -22.58 14.68
C GLU A 22 4.99 -23.72 13.92
N ILE A 23 4.46 -24.13 12.77
CA ILE A 23 5.06 -25.18 11.92
C ILE A 23 6.25 -24.65 11.12
N LEU A 24 6.19 -23.39 10.69
CA LEU A 24 7.17 -22.77 9.81
C LEU A 24 8.32 -22.09 10.57
N LYS A 25 8.16 -21.76 11.85
CA LYS A 25 9.21 -21.08 12.65
C LYS A 25 10.58 -21.77 12.61
N ASP A 26 10.61 -23.10 12.48
CA ASP A 26 11.83 -23.91 12.44
C ASP A 26 12.26 -24.28 11.00
N ARG A 27 11.66 -23.66 9.97
CA ARG A 27 11.87 -24.02 8.56
C ARG A 27 12.07 -22.78 7.69
N PRO A 28 13.12 -22.73 6.84
CA PRO A 28 13.34 -21.60 5.94
C PRO A 28 12.30 -21.53 4.79
N THR A 29 11.62 -22.64 4.49
CA THR A 29 10.63 -22.71 3.42
C THR A 29 9.46 -23.62 3.78
N PRO A 30 8.24 -23.33 3.28
CA PRO A 30 7.88 -22.20 2.42
C PRO A 30 7.71 -20.87 3.19
N THR A 31 8.06 -19.74 2.55
CA THR A 31 7.76 -18.40 3.05
C THR A 31 6.34 -17.97 2.68
N ILE A 32 5.64 -17.35 3.63
CA ILE A 32 4.32 -16.76 3.45
C ILE A 32 4.47 -15.24 3.48
N LEU A 33 3.96 -14.56 2.46
CA LEU A 33 3.87 -13.11 2.39
C LEU A 33 2.42 -12.69 2.64
N LEU A 34 2.21 -11.76 3.56
CA LEU A 34 0.90 -11.22 3.89
C LEU A 34 0.88 -9.71 3.58
N ALA A 35 -0.01 -9.28 2.70
CA ALA A 35 -0.34 -7.87 2.57
C ALA A 35 -1.57 -7.56 3.44
N THR A 36 -1.45 -6.58 4.32
CA THR A 36 -2.47 -6.25 5.32
C THR A 36 -2.42 -4.76 5.66
N ARG A 37 -3.53 -4.24 6.21
CA ARG A 37 -3.62 -2.85 6.68
C ARG A 37 -3.22 -2.67 8.14
N TYR A 38 -3.29 -3.75 8.92
CA TYR A 38 -2.93 -3.77 10.32
C TYR A 38 -2.28 -5.10 10.70
N GLN A 39 -1.52 -5.08 11.80
CA GLN A 39 -0.88 -6.25 12.36
C GLN A 39 -1.93 -7.35 12.62
N PRO A 40 -1.77 -8.55 12.04
CA PRO A 40 -2.61 -9.70 12.37
C PRO A 40 -2.49 -10.11 13.85
N SER A 41 -3.56 -10.63 14.42
CA SER A 41 -3.61 -11.01 15.85
C SER A 41 -2.91 -12.32 16.21
N PHE A 42 -2.49 -13.12 15.21
CA PHE A 42 -1.91 -14.45 15.44
C PHE A 42 -0.42 -14.43 15.82
N TYR A 43 0.21 -13.26 15.83
CA TYR A 43 1.56 -13.07 16.33
C TYR A 43 1.69 -11.76 17.12
N ASP A 44 2.73 -11.69 17.94
CA ASP A 44 3.12 -10.50 18.66
C ASP A 44 4.61 -10.18 18.48
N ARG A 45 5.07 -9.14 19.16
CA ARG A 45 6.44 -8.64 19.07
C ARG A 45 7.52 -9.70 19.36
N ARG A 46 7.22 -10.77 20.09
CA ARG A 46 8.17 -11.87 20.36
C ARG A 46 8.56 -12.60 19.08
N TYR A 47 7.62 -12.82 18.16
CA TYR A 47 7.87 -13.48 16.88
C TYR A 47 8.71 -12.63 15.93
N VAL A 48 8.64 -11.31 16.08
CA VAL A 48 9.38 -10.34 15.25
C VAL A 48 10.78 -10.09 15.81
N VAL A 49 10.89 -9.79 17.10
CA VAL A 49 12.13 -9.26 17.70
C VAL A 49 12.98 -10.33 18.38
N VAL A 50 12.35 -11.35 18.99
CA VAL A 50 13.08 -12.35 19.79
C VAL A 50 13.34 -13.61 18.99
N GLN A 51 12.31 -14.10 18.29
CA GLN A 51 12.40 -15.30 17.48
C GLN A 51 12.84 -14.99 16.05
N GLU A 52 12.64 -13.76 15.57
CA GLU A 52 12.98 -13.33 14.21
C GLU A 52 12.36 -14.20 13.10
N VAL A 53 11.17 -14.77 13.35
CA VAL A 53 10.45 -15.65 12.41
C VAL A 53 9.38 -14.92 11.60
N VAL A 54 9.01 -13.71 12.02
CA VAL A 54 8.12 -12.81 11.27
C VAL A 54 8.90 -11.55 10.91
N GLY A 55 8.99 -11.25 9.61
CA GLY A 55 9.49 -9.98 9.10
C GLY A 55 8.33 -9.03 8.82
N GLU A 56 8.45 -7.78 9.31
CA GLU A 56 7.49 -6.71 9.01
C GLU A 56 8.13 -5.69 8.07
N LEU A 57 7.42 -5.37 6.98
CA LEU A 57 7.81 -4.34 6.03
C LEU A 57 6.69 -3.29 5.98
N PRO A 58 6.74 -2.24 6.82
CA PRO A 58 5.75 -1.17 6.76
C PRO A 58 5.87 -0.44 5.42
N LEU A 59 4.74 -0.28 4.74
CA LEU A 59 4.66 0.49 3.50
C LEU A 59 4.15 1.90 3.82
N GLU A 60 4.93 2.89 3.41
CA GLU A 60 4.59 4.31 3.52
C GLU A 60 4.34 4.90 2.12
N GLY A 61 3.96 6.18 2.07
CA GLY A 61 3.94 6.92 0.80
C GLY A 61 5.35 6.95 0.17
N LEU A 62 5.39 7.09 -1.15
CA LEU A 62 6.65 7.30 -1.87
C LEU A 62 7.35 8.54 -1.32
N ASP A 63 8.66 8.44 -1.09
CA ASP A 63 9.46 9.61 -0.77
C ASP A 63 9.51 10.58 -1.96
N ARG A 64 10.10 11.76 -1.75
CA ARG A 64 10.20 12.78 -2.80
C ARG A 64 10.91 12.27 -4.04
N ALA A 65 11.98 11.48 -3.90
CA ALA A 65 12.76 11.02 -5.04
C ALA A 65 11.96 10.01 -5.87
N ALA A 66 11.32 9.03 -5.21
CA ALA A 66 10.47 8.03 -5.85
C ALA A 66 9.21 8.67 -6.47
N ALA A 67 8.58 9.63 -5.78
CA ALA A 67 7.45 10.37 -6.32
C ALA A 67 7.86 11.24 -7.52
N ARG A 68 9.05 11.85 -7.49
CA ARG A 68 9.60 12.62 -8.61
C ARG A 68 9.82 11.70 -9.81
N ALA A 69 10.45 10.54 -9.59
CA ALA A 69 10.68 9.52 -10.60
C ALA A 69 9.37 9.02 -11.23
N MET A 70 8.33 8.80 -10.41
CA MET A 70 7.01 8.40 -10.90
C MET A 70 6.35 9.48 -11.80
N LEU A 71 6.66 10.75 -11.56
CA LEU A 71 6.14 11.90 -12.32
C LEU A 71 7.09 12.38 -13.43
N GLU A 72 8.19 11.67 -13.69
CA GLU A 72 9.15 12.02 -14.74
C GLU A 72 8.48 12.04 -16.13
N GLY A 73 9.00 12.88 -17.02
CA GLY A 73 8.46 13.05 -18.38
C GLY A 73 7.24 13.97 -18.49
N ARG A 74 6.70 14.48 -17.37
CA ARG A 74 5.55 15.42 -17.37
C ARG A 74 5.93 16.89 -17.56
N GLY A 75 7.22 17.22 -17.55
CA GLY A 75 7.67 18.61 -17.68
C GLY A 75 7.22 19.52 -16.52
N LEU A 76 6.91 18.95 -15.35
CA LEU A 76 6.51 19.69 -14.17
C LEU A 76 7.65 20.59 -13.69
N THR A 77 7.32 21.82 -13.34
CA THR A 77 8.21 22.70 -12.57
C THR A 77 8.38 22.18 -11.14
N ASP A 78 9.43 22.64 -10.45
CA ASP A 78 9.66 22.27 -9.05
C ASP A 78 8.49 22.68 -8.13
N ASP A 79 7.91 23.85 -8.35
CA ASP A 79 6.78 24.35 -7.56
C ASP A 79 5.52 23.50 -7.76
N GLU A 80 5.28 23.04 -8.99
CA GLU A 80 4.16 22.14 -9.30
C GLU A 80 4.34 20.78 -8.65
N PHE A 81 5.56 20.23 -8.72
CA PHE A 81 5.90 18.99 -8.03
C PHE A 81 5.70 19.13 -6.52
N GLU A 82 6.24 20.17 -5.88
CA GLU A 82 6.11 20.36 -4.43
C GLU A 82 4.66 20.53 -4.00
N ARG A 83 3.83 21.20 -4.81
CA ARG A 83 2.39 21.30 -4.56
C ARG A 83 1.73 19.93 -4.64
N ILE A 84 2.01 19.13 -5.67
CA ILE A 84 1.47 17.77 -5.84
C ILE A 84 1.93 16.86 -4.70
N TYR A 85 3.21 16.84 -4.39
CA TYR A 85 3.78 16.02 -3.32
C TYR A 85 3.19 16.39 -1.96
N ARG A 86 3.08 17.69 -1.64
CA ARG A 86 2.45 18.15 -0.40
C ARG A 86 0.99 17.72 -0.30
N THR A 87 0.26 17.66 -1.40
CA THR A 87 -1.15 17.28 -1.36
C THR A 87 -1.36 15.77 -1.35
N THR A 88 -0.54 15.01 -2.08
CA THR A 88 -0.64 13.55 -2.18
C THR A 88 0.11 12.82 -1.07
N GLN A 89 1.05 13.49 -0.40
CA GLN A 89 1.97 12.92 0.59
C GLN A 89 2.68 11.67 0.07
N GLY A 90 2.96 11.61 -1.23
CA GLY A 90 3.62 10.47 -1.86
C GLY A 90 2.73 9.25 -2.09
N HIS A 91 1.42 9.31 -1.82
CA HIS A 91 0.54 8.16 -2.03
C HIS A 91 0.54 7.73 -3.53
N PRO A 92 1.00 6.51 -3.89
CA PRO A 92 1.21 6.11 -5.28
C PRO A 92 -0.03 6.29 -6.16
N LEU A 93 -1.19 5.80 -5.69
CA LEU A 93 -2.45 5.98 -6.42
C LEU A 93 -2.81 7.46 -6.59
N ALA A 94 -2.63 8.31 -5.56
CA ALA A 94 -2.97 9.72 -5.68
C ALA A 94 -2.06 10.46 -6.69
N LEU A 95 -0.78 10.09 -6.75
CA LEU A 95 0.16 10.57 -7.77
C LEU A 95 -0.29 10.13 -9.17
N GLU A 96 -0.70 8.88 -9.33
CA GLU A 96 -1.23 8.35 -10.59
C GLU A 96 -2.52 9.04 -11.05
N LEU A 97 -3.41 9.38 -10.13
CA LEU A 97 -4.62 10.13 -10.44
C LEU A 97 -4.32 11.57 -10.90
N VAL A 98 -3.27 12.19 -10.36
CA VAL A 98 -2.77 13.48 -10.87
C VAL A 98 -2.18 13.29 -12.27
N MET A 99 -1.56 12.15 -12.55
CA MET A 99 -1.06 11.79 -13.88
C MET A 99 -2.18 11.56 -14.91
N GLY A 100 -3.29 10.92 -14.54
CA GLY A 100 -4.40 10.62 -15.46
C GLY A 100 -5.15 11.85 -15.99
N ARG A 101 -4.95 13.03 -15.41
CA ARG A 101 -5.52 14.29 -15.91
C ARG A 101 -4.70 14.80 -17.10
N GLU A 102 -5.28 14.79 -18.29
CA GLU A 102 -4.74 15.57 -19.40
C GLU A 102 -4.62 17.05 -19.00
N ALA A 103 -3.50 17.65 -19.38
CA ALA A 103 -3.09 19.02 -19.05
C ALA A 103 -3.96 20.09 -19.75
N GLY A 104 -5.26 20.12 -19.45
CA GLY A 104 -6.20 21.07 -20.06
C GLY A 104 -7.44 21.41 -19.24
N ALA A 105 -7.81 20.64 -18.22
CA ALA A 105 -8.98 20.95 -17.40
C ALA A 105 -8.55 21.53 -16.05
N GLY A 106 -8.52 22.86 -15.94
CA GLY A 106 -8.24 23.62 -14.71
C GLY A 106 -9.28 23.44 -13.58
N ARG A 107 -9.67 22.20 -13.26
CA ARG A 107 -10.62 21.90 -12.17
C ARG A 107 -9.89 21.58 -10.86
N PRO A 108 -10.39 22.09 -9.71
CA PRO A 108 -9.74 21.95 -8.41
C PRO A 108 -9.47 20.50 -7.98
N PHE A 109 -8.46 20.32 -7.11
CA PHE A 109 -8.07 19.05 -6.50
C PHE A 109 -9.16 18.38 -5.65
N LYS A 110 -10.22 19.11 -5.26
CA LYS A 110 -11.35 18.57 -4.45
C LYS A 110 -12.11 17.41 -5.12
N ASP A 111 -11.99 17.25 -6.44
CA ASP A 111 -12.67 16.19 -7.20
C ASP A 111 -11.90 14.85 -7.26
N VAL A 112 -10.74 14.72 -6.61
CA VAL A 112 -9.98 13.44 -6.59
C VAL A 112 -10.80 12.31 -5.97
N MET A 113 -11.54 12.58 -4.89
CA MET A 113 -12.41 11.57 -4.26
C MET A 113 -13.66 11.25 -5.10
N ALA A 114 -14.11 12.19 -5.94
CA ALA A 114 -15.20 11.96 -6.89
C ALA A 114 -14.70 11.07 -8.04
N PHE A 115 -13.51 11.33 -8.58
CA PHE A 115 -12.89 10.51 -9.61
C PHE A 115 -12.57 9.09 -9.11
N VAL A 116 -12.01 8.93 -7.91
CA VAL A 116 -11.79 7.59 -7.33
C VAL A 116 -13.12 6.83 -7.22
N ARG A 117 -14.20 7.52 -6.88
CA ARG A 117 -15.54 6.92 -6.82
C ARG A 117 -16.02 6.49 -8.20
N GLU A 118 -15.98 7.38 -9.18
CA GLU A 118 -16.47 7.13 -10.54
C GLU A 118 -15.62 6.07 -11.26
N GLU A 119 -14.29 6.19 -11.25
CA GLU A 119 -13.44 5.34 -12.10
C GLU A 119 -12.97 4.06 -11.41
N VAL A 120 -12.76 4.07 -10.08
CA VAL A 120 -12.23 2.90 -9.35
C VAL A 120 -13.34 2.10 -8.68
N PHE A 121 -14.36 2.75 -8.11
CA PHE A 121 -15.42 2.05 -7.40
C PHE A 121 -16.59 1.62 -8.29
N GLU A 122 -16.98 2.39 -9.32
CA GLU A 122 -18.04 1.92 -10.24
C GLU A 122 -17.55 0.78 -11.15
N ALA A 123 -16.27 0.75 -11.52
CA ALA A 123 -15.70 -0.35 -12.31
C ALA A 123 -15.64 -1.70 -11.54
N LEU A 124 -15.91 -1.69 -10.23
CA LEU A 124 -15.95 -2.88 -9.38
C LEU A 124 -17.40 -3.35 -9.06
N THR A 125 -18.41 -2.72 -9.67
CA THR A 125 -19.84 -3.06 -9.51
C THR A 125 -20.44 -3.52 -10.84
#